data_AF-A0A6I4ZFY4-F1
#
_entry.id   AF-A0A6I4ZFY4-F1
#
_cell.length_a   1.000
_cell.length_b   1.000
_cell.length_c   1.000
_cell.angle_alpha   90.00
_cell.angle_beta   90.00
_cell.angle_gamma   90.00
#
_symmetry.space_group_name_H-M   'P 1'
#
loop_
_entity.id
_entity.type
_entity.pdbx_description
1 polymer ?
#
loop_
_entity_poly.entity_id
_entity_poly.type
_entity_poly.pdbx_seq_one_letter_code
_entity_poly.pdbx_strand_id
1 'polypeptide(L)'
;MREQPSDKSTKKMWNYAEKFANKSGTHLHPDRSITEAVVLGLADNVDQYGRPICPCNFYPEKDEDGNWPEGLYLPREEEAKRRDWICACDEMQKFKYCHCLLFVNEEGLPITEHLPEDHEGREIYGLVEDPTPDKGRALGRVLEDR
;
A
#
# COMPACT_ATOMS: atom_id res chain seq x y z
N MET A 1 12.91 20.10 5.62
CA MET A 1 11.60 19.70 6.17
C MET A 1 10.66 19.63 4.98
N ARG A 2 10.15 18.44 4.62
CA ARG A 2 9.20 18.34 3.49
C ARG A 2 7.93 19.12 3.84
N GLU A 3 7.35 19.80 2.86
CA GLU A 3 6.07 20.48 3.05
C GLU A 3 5.00 19.44 3.42
N GLN A 4 4.08 19.82 4.30
CA GLN A 4 2.96 18.94 4.62
C GLN A 4 2.01 18.85 3.41
N PRO A 5 1.42 17.68 3.15
CA PRO A 5 0.44 17.54 2.07
C PRO A 5 -0.77 18.44 2.31
N SER A 6 -1.45 18.81 1.25
CA SER A 6 -2.63 19.66 1.32
C SER A 6 -3.76 18.99 2.10
N ASP A 7 -4.52 19.78 2.87
CA ASP A 7 -5.71 19.31 3.61
C ASP A 7 -6.70 18.56 2.72
N LYS A 8 -6.80 18.99 1.45
CA LYS A 8 -7.63 18.36 0.43
C LYS A 8 -7.18 16.92 0.16
N SER A 9 -5.89 16.71 -0.08
CA SER A 9 -5.34 15.37 -0.36
C SER A 9 -5.33 14.50 0.88
N THR A 10 -5.01 15.05 2.05
CA THR A 10 -5.09 14.35 3.34
C THR A 10 -6.50 13.86 3.63
N LYS A 11 -7.52 14.72 3.52
CA LYS A 11 -8.93 14.33 3.70
C LYS A 11 -9.38 13.29 2.66
N LYS A 12 -8.91 13.41 1.42
CA LYS A 12 -9.20 12.43 0.36
C LYS A 12 -8.63 11.05 0.72
N MET A 13 -7.41 10.99 1.25
CA MET A 13 -6.73 9.74 1.60
C MET A 13 -7.31 9.08 2.85
N TRP A 14 -7.71 9.85 3.87
CA TRP A 14 -8.46 9.31 5.01
C TRP A 14 -9.78 8.66 4.57
N ASN A 15 -10.61 9.39 3.81
CA ASN A 15 -11.87 8.86 3.29
C ASN A 15 -11.66 7.61 2.41
N TYR A 16 -10.57 7.58 1.64
CA TYR A 16 -10.22 6.43 0.82
C TYR A 16 -9.83 5.23 1.70
N ALA A 17 -8.96 5.43 2.68
CA ALA A 17 -8.48 4.37 3.56
C ALA A 17 -9.63 3.71 4.33
N GLU A 18 -10.51 4.50 4.95
CA GLU A 18 -11.67 3.98 5.69
C GLU A 18 -12.63 3.19 4.80
N LYS A 19 -12.95 3.72 3.61
CA LYS A 19 -13.83 3.05 2.65
C LYS A 19 -13.20 1.77 2.10
N PHE A 20 -11.91 1.80 1.80
CA PHE A 20 -11.22 0.63 1.29
C PHE A 20 -11.15 -0.46 2.36
N ALA A 21 -10.78 -0.13 3.59
CA ALA A 21 -10.74 -1.07 4.71
C ALA A 21 -12.08 -1.82 4.88
N ASN A 22 -13.19 -1.06 4.92
CA ASN A 22 -14.54 -1.63 4.96
C ASN A 22 -14.85 -2.54 3.75
N LYS A 23 -14.45 -2.13 2.54
CA LYS A 23 -14.68 -2.88 1.30
C LYS A 23 -13.84 -4.16 1.23
N SER A 24 -12.59 -4.13 1.68
CA SER A 24 -11.70 -5.29 1.71
C SER A 24 -11.95 -6.19 2.92
N GLY A 25 -12.73 -5.75 3.92
CA GLY A 25 -12.92 -6.50 5.17
C GLY A 25 -11.67 -6.50 6.04
N THR A 26 -10.88 -5.44 5.96
CA THR A 26 -9.70 -5.19 6.79
C THR A 26 -9.95 -4.00 7.71
N HIS A 27 -9.02 -3.75 8.62
CA HIS A 27 -9.03 -2.64 9.55
C HIS A 27 -7.87 -1.69 9.25
N LEU A 28 -8.01 -0.43 9.63
CA LEU A 28 -6.85 0.46 9.74
C LEU A 28 -6.03 0.03 10.97
N HIS A 29 -4.73 0.27 10.95
CA HIS A 29 -3.85 -0.14 12.04
C HIS A 29 -4.34 0.43 13.40
N PRO A 30 -4.37 -0.39 14.48
CA PRO A 30 -4.86 0.06 15.79
C PRO A 30 -4.00 1.19 16.38
N ASP A 31 -2.69 1.18 16.11
CA ASP A 31 -1.86 2.37 16.31
C ASP A 31 -2.14 3.41 15.20
N ARG A 32 -2.82 4.48 15.59
CA ARG A 32 -3.19 5.58 14.71
C ARG A 32 -1.98 6.27 14.08
N SER A 33 -0.83 6.30 14.74
CA SER A 33 0.36 6.98 14.22
C SER A 33 0.88 6.33 12.93
N ILE A 34 0.78 5.00 12.84
CA ILE A 34 1.12 4.23 11.62
C ILE A 34 0.14 4.59 10.50
N THR A 35 -1.16 4.54 10.79
CA THR A 35 -2.20 4.91 9.82
C THR A 35 -2.01 6.35 9.31
N GLU A 36 -1.75 7.30 10.20
CA GLU A 36 -1.54 8.71 9.86
C GLU A 36 -0.29 8.92 9.01
N ALA A 37 0.83 8.29 9.36
CA ALA A 37 2.07 8.37 8.57
C ALA A 37 1.86 7.86 7.13
N VAL A 38 1.18 6.73 6.96
CA VAL A 38 0.90 6.18 5.63
C VAL A 38 -0.09 7.06 4.86
N VAL A 39 -1.14 7.57 5.52
CA VAL A 39 -2.12 8.46 4.88
C VAL A 39 -1.48 9.76 4.42
N LEU A 40 -0.59 10.35 5.23
CA LEU A 40 0.16 11.55 4.85
C LEU A 40 1.11 11.27 3.68
N GLY A 41 1.80 10.12 3.66
CA GLY A 41 2.64 9.73 2.53
C GLY A 41 1.85 9.50 1.24
N LEU A 42 0.66 8.89 1.33
CA LEU A 42 -0.25 8.75 0.18
C LEU A 42 -0.74 10.12 -0.32
N ALA A 43 -1.05 11.04 0.61
CA ALA A 43 -1.54 12.37 0.28
C ALA A 43 -0.43 13.22 -0.39
N ASP A 44 0.79 13.15 0.12
CA ASP A 44 1.96 13.81 -0.48
C ASP A 44 2.19 13.29 -1.91
N ASN A 45 2.15 11.97 -2.11
CA ASN A 45 2.28 11.40 -3.46
C ASN A 45 1.15 11.83 -4.41
N VAL A 46 -0.07 12.05 -3.90
CA VAL A 46 -1.17 12.62 -4.69
C VAL A 46 -0.87 14.06 -5.10
N ASP A 47 -0.32 14.89 -4.21
CA ASP A 47 -0.02 16.29 -4.50
C ASP A 47 1.17 16.42 -5.47
N GLN A 48 2.22 15.62 -5.30
CA GLN A 48 3.43 15.67 -6.12
C GLN A 48 3.28 14.96 -7.48
N TYR A 49 2.66 13.78 -7.50
CA TYR A 49 2.65 12.88 -8.67
C TYR A 49 1.24 12.61 -9.21
N GLY A 50 0.19 13.18 -8.60
CA GLY A 50 -1.19 13.05 -9.04
C GLY A 50 -1.85 11.70 -8.75
N ARG A 51 -1.16 10.79 -8.03
CA ARG A 51 -1.62 9.44 -7.69
C ARG A 51 -1.13 8.98 -6.31
N PRO A 52 -1.92 8.19 -5.57
CA PRO A 52 -1.54 7.70 -4.24
C PRO A 52 -0.60 6.50 -4.34
N ILE A 53 0.62 6.74 -4.82
CA ILE A 53 1.68 5.72 -4.89
C ILE A 53 2.01 5.24 -3.47
N CYS A 54 2.25 3.94 -3.31
CA CYS A 54 2.61 3.30 -2.05
C CYS A 54 3.81 4.03 -1.40
N PRO A 55 3.66 4.64 -0.21
CA PRO A 55 4.69 5.48 0.37
C PRO A 55 5.81 4.69 1.06
N CYS A 56 5.61 3.38 1.31
CA CYS A 56 6.56 2.56 2.06
C CYS A 56 7.61 1.84 1.17
N ASN A 57 7.62 2.08 -0.14
CA ASN A 57 8.66 1.59 -1.04
C ASN A 57 9.84 2.57 -1.16
N PHE A 58 11.00 2.03 -1.53
CA PHE A 58 12.20 2.78 -1.84
C PHE A 58 12.28 3.10 -3.35
N TYR A 59 11.63 4.18 -3.77
CA TYR A 59 11.77 4.66 -5.15
C TYR A 59 13.09 5.41 -5.31
N PRO A 60 13.80 5.22 -6.43
CA PRO A 60 15.02 5.98 -6.70
C PRO A 60 14.68 7.47 -6.80
N GLU A 61 15.60 8.29 -6.28
CA GLU A 61 15.65 9.74 -6.48
C GLU A 61 16.90 10.04 -7.31
N LYS A 62 16.91 11.18 -8.01
CA LYS A 62 18.12 11.59 -8.73
C LYS A 62 19.27 11.83 -7.76
N ASP A 63 20.47 11.38 -8.12
CA ASP A 63 21.69 11.72 -7.41
C ASP A 63 22.07 13.21 -7.57
N GLU A 64 23.17 13.62 -6.93
CA GLU A 64 23.66 15.01 -6.98
C GLU A 64 24.00 15.47 -8.42
N ASP A 65 24.30 14.53 -9.32
CA ASP A 65 24.61 14.75 -10.73
C ASP A 65 23.36 14.70 -11.64
N GLY A 66 22.18 14.45 -11.06
CA GLY A 66 20.91 14.38 -11.77
C GLY A 66 20.62 13.04 -12.47
N ASN A 67 21.41 12.01 -12.20
CA ASN A 67 21.23 10.66 -12.75
C ASN A 67 20.32 9.82 -11.88
N TRP A 68 19.63 8.87 -12.50
CA TRP A 68 18.86 7.89 -11.75
C TRP A 68 19.78 6.75 -11.31
N PRO A 69 19.81 6.41 -10.01
CA PRO A 69 20.54 5.23 -9.56
C PRO A 69 19.90 3.98 -10.14
N GLU A 70 20.73 3.01 -10.51
CA GLU A 70 20.27 1.69 -10.94
C GLU A 70 19.60 0.96 -9.75
N GLY A 71 18.43 0.39 -9.96
CA GLY A 71 17.65 -0.21 -8.88
C GLY A 71 16.41 -0.97 -9.36
N LEU A 72 15.76 -1.66 -8.41
CA LEU A 72 14.61 -2.54 -8.66
C LEU A 72 13.30 -1.79 -8.96
N TYR A 73 13.17 -0.53 -8.53
CA TYR A 73 11.97 0.28 -8.71
C TYR A 73 12.21 1.42 -9.69
N LEU A 74 11.16 1.82 -10.41
CA LEU A 74 11.21 3.03 -11.24
C LEU A 74 11.00 4.28 -10.37
N PRO A 75 11.40 5.46 -10.86
CA PRO A 75 11.05 6.73 -10.22
C PRO A 75 9.54 6.88 -10.01
N ARG A 76 9.14 7.62 -8.98
CA ARG A 76 7.71 7.82 -8.65
C ARG A 76 6.92 8.40 -9.83
N GLU A 77 7.53 9.25 -10.63
CA GLU A 77 6.93 9.85 -11.83
C GLU A 77 6.55 8.80 -12.88
N GLU A 78 7.33 7.72 -12.99
CA GLU A 78 7.07 6.61 -13.90
C GLU A 78 6.12 5.59 -13.27
N GLU A 79 6.26 5.30 -11.98
CA GLU A 79 5.33 4.42 -11.24
C GLU A 79 3.90 5.01 -11.17
N ALA A 80 3.77 6.34 -11.14
CA ALA A 80 2.48 7.03 -11.22
C ALA A 80 1.67 6.69 -12.48
N LYS A 81 2.36 6.29 -13.56
CA LYS A 81 1.75 5.91 -14.84
C LYS A 81 1.36 4.43 -14.88
N ARG A 82 1.83 3.64 -13.93
CA ARG A 82 1.57 2.21 -13.78
C ARG A 82 0.57 1.96 -12.65
N ARG A 83 0.04 0.74 -12.57
CA ARG A 83 -0.96 0.38 -11.56
C ARG A 83 -0.36 -0.34 -10.35
N ASP A 84 0.82 -0.92 -10.51
CA ASP A 84 1.44 -1.88 -9.60
C ASP A 84 1.50 -1.35 -8.16
N TRP A 85 1.96 -0.10 -8.00
CA TRP A 85 2.17 0.53 -6.68
C TRP A 85 1.14 1.59 -6.29
N ILE A 86 0.08 1.77 -7.07
CA ILE A 86 -0.99 2.72 -6.72
C ILE A 86 -1.85 2.09 -5.63
N CYS A 87 -2.01 2.75 -4.49
CA CYS A 87 -2.79 2.22 -3.39
C CYS A 87 -4.27 2.05 -3.81
N ALA A 88 -4.90 0.89 -3.59
CA ALA A 88 -4.35 -0.36 -3.07
C ALA A 88 -3.55 -1.08 -4.18
N CYS A 89 -2.28 -1.37 -3.87
CA CYS A 89 -1.29 -1.94 -4.78
C CYS A 89 -1.65 -3.37 -5.20
N ASP A 90 -0.91 -3.90 -6.16
CA ASP A 90 -1.13 -5.23 -6.70
C ASP A 90 -1.09 -6.33 -5.63
N GLU A 91 -0.18 -6.25 -4.66
CA GLU A 91 -0.12 -7.23 -3.56
C GLU A 91 -1.39 -7.21 -2.70
N MET A 92 -1.90 -6.03 -2.37
CA MET A 92 -3.16 -5.91 -1.65
C MET A 92 -4.34 -6.44 -2.48
N GLN A 93 -4.31 -6.25 -3.79
CA GLN A 93 -5.36 -6.70 -4.71
C GLN A 93 -5.28 -8.19 -5.07
N LYS A 94 -4.10 -8.83 -4.97
CA LYS A 94 -3.87 -10.25 -5.26
C LYS A 94 -3.93 -11.10 -4.01
N PHE A 95 -3.26 -10.66 -2.95
CA PHE A 95 -2.99 -11.44 -1.75
C PHE A 95 -3.61 -10.85 -0.48
N LYS A 96 -4.22 -9.65 -0.55
CA LYS A 96 -4.73 -8.92 0.63
C LYS A 96 -3.64 -8.58 1.65
N TYR A 97 -2.39 -8.58 1.20
CA TYR A 97 -1.23 -8.21 1.99
C TYR A 97 -0.94 -6.71 1.81
N CYS A 98 -0.72 -5.99 2.92
CA CYS A 98 -0.35 -4.58 2.92
C CYS A 98 0.95 -4.39 3.70
N HIS A 99 2.08 -4.28 2.98
CA HIS A 99 3.39 -4.01 3.59
C HIS A 99 3.40 -2.75 4.46
N CYS A 100 2.68 -1.69 4.05
CA CYS A 100 2.62 -0.46 4.83
C CYS A 100 1.79 -0.57 6.12
N LEU A 101 1.18 -1.72 6.40
CA LEU A 101 0.29 -1.95 7.56
C LEU A 101 -0.93 -1.02 7.62
N LEU A 102 -1.33 -0.39 6.52
CA LEU A 102 -2.54 0.43 6.47
C LEU A 102 -3.82 -0.43 6.52
N PHE A 103 -3.77 -1.63 5.93
CA PHE A 103 -4.88 -2.57 5.87
C PHE A 103 -4.45 -3.89 6.52
N VAL A 104 -4.95 -4.13 7.71
CA VAL A 104 -4.52 -5.22 8.61
C VAL A 104 -5.73 -5.95 9.20
N ASN A 105 -5.50 -7.03 9.93
CA ASN A 105 -6.52 -7.64 10.79
C ASN A 105 -6.78 -6.79 12.05
N GLU A 106 -7.70 -7.20 12.92
CA GLU A 106 -8.04 -6.45 14.15
C GLU A 106 -6.87 -6.32 15.14
N GLU A 107 -5.89 -7.22 15.08
CA GLU A 107 -4.71 -7.22 15.95
C GLU A 107 -3.59 -6.30 15.43
N GLY A 108 -3.74 -5.75 14.23
CA GLY A 108 -2.71 -4.91 13.59
C GLY A 108 -1.72 -5.68 12.73
N LEU A 109 -1.94 -6.97 12.49
CA LEU A 109 -1.06 -7.81 11.67
C LEU A 109 -1.49 -7.81 10.19
N PRO A 110 -0.53 -7.81 9.24
CA PRO A 110 -0.86 -7.97 7.84
C PRO A 110 -1.37 -9.38 7.56
N ILE A 111 -2.35 -9.51 6.67
CA ILE A 111 -2.86 -10.83 6.23
C ILE A 111 -1.82 -11.46 5.30
N THR A 112 -1.36 -12.67 5.63
CA THR A 112 -0.35 -13.40 4.87
C THR A 112 -0.86 -14.73 4.31
N GLU A 113 -2.12 -15.10 4.60
CA GLU A 113 -2.76 -16.34 4.15
C GLU A 113 -2.66 -16.58 2.64
N HIS A 114 -2.77 -15.53 1.83
CA HIS A 114 -2.80 -15.69 0.36
C HIS A 114 -1.44 -15.50 -0.30
N LEU A 115 -0.39 -15.19 0.47
CA LEU A 115 0.96 -15.05 -0.06
C LEU A 115 1.56 -16.41 -0.44
N PRO A 116 2.48 -16.46 -1.43
CA PRO A 116 3.35 -17.61 -1.65
C PRO A 116 4.12 -18.01 -0.39
N GLU A 117 4.45 -19.29 -0.24
CA GLU A 117 5.14 -19.82 0.95
C GLU A 117 6.53 -19.21 1.16
N ASP A 118 7.22 -18.86 0.08
CA ASP A 118 8.55 -18.26 0.05
C ASP A 118 8.53 -16.71 0.06
N HIS A 119 7.37 -16.10 0.29
CA HIS A 119 7.24 -14.65 0.34
C HIS A 119 7.76 -14.08 1.67
N GLU A 120 8.55 -13.00 1.64
CA GLU A 120 9.15 -12.37 2.82
C GLU A 120 8.14 -12.04 3.93
N GLY A 121 6.93 -11.62 3.55
CA GLY A 121 5.84 -11.37 4.49
C GLY A 121 5.46 -12.59 5.35
N ARG A 122 5.50 -13.80 4.78
CA ARG A 122 5.28 -15.03 5.56
C ARG A 122 6.49 -15.42 6.40
N GLU A 123 7.71 -15.13 5.94
CA GLU A 123 8.91 -15.35 6.75
C GLU A 123 8.93 -14.46 8.01
N ILE A 124 8.50 -13.21 7.88
CA ILE A 124 8.50 -12.22 8.96
C ILE A 124 7.33 -12.42 9.92
N TYR A 125 6.11 -12.55 9.41
CA TYR A 125 4.88 -12.55 10.21
C TYR A 125 4.30 -13.95 10.45
N GLY A 126 4.84 -14.98 9.80
CA GLY A 126 4.22 -16.31 9.78
C GLY A 126 2.93 -16.32 8.97
N LEU A 127 2.09 -17.32 9.24
CA LEU A 127 0.75 -17.43 8.66
C LEU A 127 -0.24 -16.62 9.51
N VAL A 128 -0.77 -15.56 8.93
CA VAL A 128 -1.84 -14.72 9.48
C VAL A 128 -3.07 -14.93 8.60
N GLU A 129 -4.08 -15.57 9.17
CA GLU A 129 -5.34 -15.91 8.50
C GLU A 129 -6.11 -14.64 8.10
N ASP A 130 -6.84 -14.74 6.98
CA ASP A 130 -7.77 -13.73 6.51
C ASP A 130 -9.11 -13.90 7.24
N PRO A 131 -9.52 -12.95 8.10
CA PRO A 131 -10.80 -13.06 8.81
C PRO A 131 -12.02 -12.87 7.87
N THR A 132 -11.82 -12.35 6.66
CA THR A 132 -12.89 -12.06 5.69
C THR A 132 -12.52 -12.52 4.27
N PRO A 133 -12.33 -13.83 4.05
CA PRO A 133 -11.82 -14.37 2.78
C PRO A 133 -12.77 -14.17 1.59
N ASP A 134 -14.03 -13.81 1.84
CA ASP A 134 -15.03 -13.45 0.83
C ASP A 134 -14.91 -11.98 0.32
N LYS A 135 -14.09 -11.15 0.99
CA LYS A 135 -13.92 -9.72 0.65
C LYS A 135 -12.53 -9.41 0.09
N GLY A 136 -12.45 -8.33 -0.69
CA GLY A 136 -11.19 -7.89 -1.29
C GLY A 136 -10.64 -8.85 -2.35
N ARG A 137 -9.31 -8.84 -2.53
CA ARG A 137 -8.57 -9.66 -3.50
C ARG A 137 -9.12 -9.60 -4.95
N ALA A 138 -9.52 -8.42 -5.41
CA ALA A 138 -10.22 -8.31 -6.70
C ALA A 138 -9.40 -8.82 -7.89
N LEU A 139 -8.07 -8.63 -7.89
CA LEU A 139 -7.19 -9.20 -8.91
C LEU A 139 -6.91 -10.68 -8.64
N GLY A 140 -6.73 -11.08 -7.39
CA GLY A 140 -6.49 -12.47 -7.00
C GLY A 140 -7.61 -13.39 -7.49
N ARG A 141 -8.87 -13.00 -7.25
CA ARG A 141 -10.05 -13.76 -7.70
C ARG A 141 -10.09 -13.94 -9.22
N VAL A 142 -9.79 -12.88 -9.98
CA VAL A 142 -9.75 -12.94 -11.44
C VAL A 142 -8.62 -13.86 -11.95
N LEU A 143 -7.51 -13.98 -11.22
CA LEU A 143 -6.41 -14.87 -11.58
C LEU A 143 -6.70 -16.33 -11.23
N GLU A 144 -7.45 -16.58 -10.15
CA GLU A 144 -7.88 -17.93 -9.75
C GLU A 144 -8.98 -18.49 -10.68
N ASP A 145 -9.83 -17.62 -11.23
CA ASP A 145 -10.90 -18.00 -12.17
C ASP A 145 -10.40 -18.32 -13.61
N ARG A 146 -9.09 -18.19 -13.88
CA ARG A 146 -8.47 -18.36 -15.20
C ARG A 146 -7.73 -19.68 -15.33
#